data_AF-A0A1V2AVE4-F1
#
_entry.id   AF-A0A1V2AVE4-F1
#
_cell.length_a   1.000
_cell.length_b   1.000
_cell.length_c   1.000
_cell.angle_alpha   90.00
_cell.angle_beta   90.00
_cell.angle_gamma   90.00
#
_symmetry.space_group_name_H-M   'P 1'
#
loop_
_entity.id
_entity.type
_entity.pdbx_description
1 polymer ?
#
loop_
_entity_poly.entity_id
_entity_poly.type
_entity_poly.pdbx_seq_one_letter_code
_entity_poly.pdbx_strand_id
1 'polypeptide(L)'
;MDIVKLQVNLGTRFEIVGADGLYGNSNHFRQTLDDMELLYVLDVHIDQYVYQEPPNIYLSEKQGERGRNPTRYKSDSKAVKIRELCPEKSSKKWRQIRLRQTGKGDLVCKGYLQTVYTWDGESEDYRRLVMIIRAMPTPSGEIEYKYALSNSREDEFESTPHVQGKNIPGGVRAADPADFPRNNRFTTPGVIFKLN
;
A
#
# COMPACT_ATOMS: atom_id res chain seq x y z
N MET A 1 -11.44 13.27 -6.41
CA MET A 1 -12.28 12.20 -5.82
C MET A 1 -13.61 12.02 -6.54
N ASP A 2 -14.19 13.10 -7.08
CA ASP A 2 -15.53 13.07 -7.66
C ASP A 2 -15.67 12.09 -8.84
N ILE A 3 -14.60 11.89 -9.61
CA ILE A 3 -14.58 10.92 -10.71
C ILE A 3 -14.73 9.48 -10.21
N VAL A 4 -14.05 9.11 -9.11
CA VAL A 4 -14.15 7.75 -8.56
C VAL A 4 -15.54 7.53 -7.97
N LYS A 5 -16.05 8.50 -7.19
CA LYS A 5 -17.40 8.45 -6.62
C LYS A 5 -18.48 8.38 -7.71
N LEU A 6 -18.33 9.18 -8.77
CA LEU A 6 -19.24 9.16 -9.91
C LEU A 6 -19.25 7.79 -10.59
N GLN A 7 -18.07 7.22 -10.86
CA GLN A 7 -17.97 5.92 -11.53
C GLN A 7 -18.52 4.76 -10.68
N VAL A 8 -18.27 4.77 -9.38
CA VAL A 8 -18.87 3.80 -8.44
C VAL A 8 -20.40 3.95 -8.43
N ASN A 9 -20.90 5.18 -8.38
CA ASN A 9 -22.35 5.46 -8.46
C ASN A 9 -22.97 5.04 -9.79
N LEU A 10 -22.20 5.08 -10.90
CA LEU A 10 -22.62 4.60 -12.21
C LEU A 10 -22.60 3.06 -12.31
N GLY A 11 -22.26 2.34 -11.23
CA GLY A 11 -22.25 0.89 -11.17
C GLY A 11 -20.99 0.24 -11.72
N THR A 12 -19.95 1.03 -12.02
CA THR A 12 -18.68 0.50 -12.49
C THR A 12 -17.97 -0.23 -11.35
N ARG A 13 -17.75 -1.54 -11.51
CA ARG A 13 -16.97 -2.33 -10.55
C ARG A 13 -15.49 -2.22 -10.92
N PHE A 14 -14.72 -1.59 -10.04
CA PHE A 14 -13.26 -1.57 -10.12
C PHE A 14 -12.69 -2.58 -9.14
N GLU A 15 -11.70 -3.35 -9.58
CA GLU A 15 -10.96 -4.24 -8.69
C GLU A 15 -9.77 -3.51 -8.06
N ILE A 16 -9.12 -2.61 -8.80
CA ILE A 16 -7.96 -1.84 -8.34
C ILE A 16 -8.07 -0.39 -8.83
N VAL A 17 -7.86 0.56 -7.94
CA VAL A 17 -7.69 1.99 -8.27
C VAL A 17 -6.20 2.32 -8.38
N GLY A 18 -5.79 2.82 -9.54
CA GLY A 18 -4.46 3.36 -9.77
C GLY A 18 -4.49 4.88 -9.87
N ALA A 19 -3.56 5.57 -9.21
CA ALA A 19 -3.37 7.00 -9.42
C ALA A 19 -1.89 7.37 -9.38
N ASP A 20 -1.57 8.53 -9.94
CA ASP A 20 -0.23 9.07 -9.94
C ASP A 20 0.17 9.68 -8.58
N GLY A 21 1.42 10.17 -8.52
CA GLY A 21 2.03 10.81 -7.35
C GLY A 21 1.27 12.00 -6.80
N LEU A 22 0.48 12.70 -7.62
CA LEU A 22 -0.27 13.87 -7.19
C LEU A 22 -1.40 13.47 -6.23
N TYR A 23 -2.06 12.35 -6.51
CA TYR A 23 -3.13 11.83 -5.66
C TYR A 23 -2.62 10.91 -4.55
N GLY A 24 -1.59 10.10 -4.81
CA GLY A 24 -1.11 9.11 -3.83
C GLY A 24 -0.49 9.71 -2.57
N ASN A 25 0.07 10.92 -2.63
CA ASN A 25 0.63 11.59 -1.45
C ASN A 25 -0.43 11.99 -0.42
N SER A 26 -1.70 12.19 -0.84
CA SER A 26 -2.76 12.63 0.08
C SER A 26 -3.25 11.50 0.98
N ASN A 27 -3.10 11.65 2.31
CA ASN A 27 -3.66 10.73 3.30
C ASN A 27 -5.18 10.65 3.17
N HIS A 28 -5.86 11.79 3.01
CA HIS A 28 -7.32 11.85 2.84
C HIS A 28 -7.79 11.05 1.61
N PHE A 29 -7.04 11.13 0.50
CA PHE A 29 -7.37 10.36 -0.71
C PHE A 29 -7.28 8.85 -0.47
N ARG A 30 -6.19 8.40 0.16
CA ARG A 30 -6.00 7.00 0.56
C ARG A 30 -7.09 6.52 1.52
N GLN A 31 -7.38 7.32 2.55
CA GLN A 31 -8.41 7.02 3.54
C GLN A 31 -9.79 6.89 2.92
N THR A 32 -10.17 7.79 2.01
CA THR A 32 -11.46 7.67 1.32
C THR A 32 -11.55 6.39 0.48
N LEU A 33 -10.45 5.93 -0.13
CA LEU A 33 -10.45 4.65 -0.86
C LEU A 33 -10.57 3.45 0.08
N ASP A 34 -9.92 3.50 1.24
CA ASP A 34 -10.07 2.50 2.31
C ASP A 34 -11.51 2.46 2.82
N ASP A 35 -12.13 3.62 3.09
CA ASP A 35 -13.52 3.73 3.54
C ASP A 35 -14.52 3.21 2.49
N MET A 36 -14.14 3.26 1.21
CA MET A 36 -14.90 2.69 0.09
C MET A 36 -14.60 1.20 -0.14
N GLU A 37 -13.76 0.58 0.71
CA GLU A 37 -13.30 -0.82 0.62
C GLU A 37 -12.62 -1.15 -0.73
N LEU A 38 -12.05 -0.14 -1.39
CA LEU A 38 -11.39 -0.29 -2.69
C LEU A 38 -9.91 -0.63 -2.51
N LEU A 39 -9.44 -1.63 -3.24
CA LEU A 39 -8.02 -1.91 -3.35
C LEU A 39 -7.36 -0.83 -4.21
N TYR A 40 -6.20 -0.34 -3.80
CA TYR A 40 -5.49 0.69 -4.55
C TYR A 40 -4.00 0.42 -4.67
N VAL A 41 -3.40 0.96 -5.72
CA VAL A 41 -1.95 1.10 -5.89
C VAL A 41 -1.70 2.51 -6.39
N LEU A 42 -1.26 3.38 -5.48
CA LEU A 42 -1.06 4.79 -5.79
C LEU A 42 0.42 5.10 -5.83
N ASP A 43 0.88 5.73 -6.90
CA ASP A 43 2.25 6.24 -6.95
C ASP A 43 2.42 7.34 -5.91
N VAL A 44 3.59 7.42 -5.29
CA VAL A 44 3.93 8.42 -4.28
C VAL A 44 5.27 9.06 -4.58
N HIS A 45 5.49 10.25 -4.03
CA HIS A 45 6.77 10.93 -4.15
C HIS A 45 7.86 10.22 -3.34
N ILE A 46 9.11 10.31 -3.82
CA ILE A 46 10.30 9.71 -3.20
C ILE A 46 10.60 10.24 -1.78
N ASP A 47 10.07 11.42 -1.45
CA ASP A 47 10.19 12.04 -0.12
C ASP A 47 9.00 11.78 0.81
N GLN A 48 8.06 10.91 0.41
CA GLN A 48 6.94 10.54 1.28
C GLN A 48 7.44 9.88 2.57
N TYR A 49 6.88 10.29 3.71
CA TYR A 49 7.22 9.71 5.01
C TYR A 49 6.35 8.48 5.31
N VAL A 50 7.01 7.45 5.84
CA VAL A 50 6.41 6.18 6.27
C VAL A 50 7.11 5.70 7.55
N TYR A 51 6.48 4.79 8.28
CA TYR A 51 7.03 4.11 9.44
C TYR A 51 7.31 2.65 9.07
N GLN A 52 8.46 2.12 9.51
CA GLN A 52 8.81 0.70 9.28
C GLN A 52 8.10 -0.23 10.27
N GLU A 53 7.76 0.29 11.43
CA GLU A 53 7.04 -0.39 12.50
C GLU A 53 5.76 0.37 12.83
N PRO A 54 4.74 -0.28 13.43
CA PRO A 54 3.54 0.40 13.91
C PRO A 54 3.91 1.61 14.76
N PRO A 55 3.49 2.84 14.40
CA PRO A 55 3.76 3.99 15.23
C PRO A 55 2.99 3.89 16.55
N ASN A 56 3.64 4.24 17.66
CA ASN A 56 2.98 4.36 18.95
C ASN A 56 2.25 5.71 18.97
N ILE A 57 0.92 5.68 18.88
CA ILE A 57 0.08 6.88 18.86
C ILE A 57 -0.59 7.01 20.23
N TYR A 58 -0.50 8.20 20.82
CA TYR A 58 -1.08 8.46 22.13
C TYR A 58 -1.60 9.91 22.24
N LEU A 59 -2.60 10.09 23.10
CA LEU A 59 -3.06 11.42 23.50
C LEU A 59 -2.09 11.96 24.55
N SER A 60 -1.52 13.15 24.33
CA SER A 60 -0.59 13.71 25.31
C SER A 60 -1.28 13.93 26.65
N GLU A 61 -0.59 13.61 27.75
CA GLU A 61 -1.09 13.87 29.08
C GLU A 61 -1.30 15.37 29.32
N LYS A 62 -2.33 15.70 30.10
CA LYS A 62 -2.61 17.07 30.48
C LYS A 62 -1.52 17.56 31.45
N GLN A 63 -0.78 18.60 31.04
CA GLN A 63 0.17 19.26 31.95
C GLN A 63 -0.57 20.25 32.84
N GLY A 64 -0.88 19.84 34.08
CA GLY A 64 -1.48 20.66 35.14
C GLY A 64 -3.01 20.64 35.21
N GLU A 65 -3.56 21.29 36.24
CA GLU A 65 -5.01 21.28 36.50
C GLU A 65 -5.80 22.27 35.62
N ARG A 66 -5.18 23.40 35.25
CA ARG A 66 -5.81 24.46 34.44
C ARG A 66 -5.52 24.28 32.94
N GLY A 67 -6.51 24.60 32.11
CA GLY A 67 -6.43 24.54 30.65
C GLY A 67 -7.28 23.43 30.04
N ARG A 68 -7.50 23.50 28.72
CA ARG A 68 -8.26 22.52 27.95
C ARG A 68 -7.52 21.19 27.92
N ASN A 69 -8.26 20.09 28.02
CA ASN A 69 -7.68 18.75 27.84
C ASN A 69 -7.02 18.68 26.45
N PRO A 70 -5.83 18.07 26.34
CA PRO A 70 -5.21 17.83 25.05
C PRO A 70 -6.14 16.99 24.16
N THR A 71 -6.34 17.40 22.91
CA THR A 71 -7.18 16.68 21.94
C THR A 71 -6.40 16.23 20.71
N ARG A 72 -5.08 16.48 20.67
CA ARG A 72 -4.22 16.14 19.55
C ARG A 72 -3.40 14.91 19.88
N TYR A 73 -3.47 13.91 19.00
CA TYR A 73 -2.63 12.73 19.09
C TYR A 73 -1.17 13.07 18.73
N LYS A 74 -0.25 12.32 19.32
CA LYS A 74 1.19 12.42 19.07
C LYS A 74 1.75 11.02 18.85
N SER A 75 2.91 10.97 18.21
CA SER A 75 3.70 9.75 18.12
C SER A 75 5.17 10.06 18.34
N ASP A 76 5.83 9.26 19.16
CA ASP A 76 7.28 9.31 19.38
C ASP A 76 8.04 8.44 18.37
N SER A 77 7.32 7.71 17.52
CA SER A 77 7.91 6.86 16.50
C SER A 77 8.58 7.70 15.41
N LYS A 78 9.72 7.22 14.93
CA LYS A 78 10.49 7.90 13.89
C LYS A 78 9.94 7.55 12.50
N ALA A 79 9.40 8.54 11.81
CA ALA A 79 9.10 8.43 10.38
C ALA A 79 10.39 8.51 9.55
N VAL A 80 10.46 7.74 8.46
CA VAL A 80 11.57 7.71 7.51
C VAL A 80 11.04 8.00 6.10
N LYS A 81 11.89 8.56 5.25
CA LYS A 81 11.52 8.79 3.85
C LYS A 81 11.49 7.46 3.10
N ILE A 82 10.53 7.29 2.21
CA ILE A 82 10.32 6.04 1.47
C ILE A 82 11.56 5.64 0.64
N ARG A 83 12.32 6.62 0.15
CA ARG A 83 13.60 6.40 -0.55
C ARG A 83 14.68 5.73 0.29
N GLU A 84 14.69 5.98 1.60
CA GLU A 84 15.69 5.43 2.51
C GLU A 84 15.46 3.92 2.73
N LEU A 85 14.27 3.44 2.38
CA LEU A 85 13.92 2.01 2.39
C LEU A 85 14.26 1.31 1.08
N CYS A 86 14.73 2.03 0.06
CA CYS A 86 15.08 1.44 -1.22
C CYS A 86 16.33 0.57 -1.10
N PRO A 87 16.24 -0.75 -1.37
CA PRO A 87 17.41 -1.62 -1.26
C PRO A 87 18.38 -1.38 -2.42
N GLU A 88 19.65 -1.68 -2.19
CA GLU A 88 20.68 -1.62 -3.24
C GLU A 88 20.30 -2.46 -4.47
N LYS A 89 20.77 -2.05 -5.66
CA LYS A 89 20.48 -2.71 -6.95
C LYS A 89 20.78 -4.22 -6.95
N SER A 90 21.84 -4.62 -6.25
CA SER A 90 22.34 -6.01 -6.13
C SER A 90 21.60 -6.82 -5.06
N SER A 91 20.69 -6.21 -4.30
CA SER A 91 20.03 -6.88 -3.19
C SER A 91 19.15 -8.04 -3.67
N LYS A 92 19.20 -9.16 -2.93
CA LYS A 92 18.29 -10.30 -3.13
C LYS A 92 16.83 -9.99 -2.76
N LYS A 93 16.58 -8.82 -2.15
CA LYS A 93 15.23 -8.35 -1.82
C LYS A 93 14.40 -7.97 -3.06
N TRP A 94 15.05 -7.66 -4.17
CA TRP A 94 14.36 -7.41 -5.42
C TRP A 94 13.81 -8.72 -5.99
N ARG A 95 12.51 -8.73 -6.30
CA ARG A 95 11.80 -9.88 -6.85
C ARG A 95 10.94 -9.49 -8.04
N GLN A 96 10.48 -10.50 -8.78
CA GLN A 96 9.52 -10.29 -9.84
C GLN A 96 8.12 -10.13 -9.20
N ILE A 97 7.48 -8.99 -9.44
CA ILE A 97 6.15 -8.67 -8.91
C ILE A 97 5.16 -8.52 -10.06
N ARG A 98 3.92 -8.94 -9.83
CA ARG A 98 2.81 -8.81 -10.78
C ARG A 98 1.84 -7.76 -10.26
N LEU A 99 1.77 -6.62 -10.95
CA LEU A 99 0.93 -5.49 -10.52
C LEU A 99 -0.49 -5.55 -11.08
N ARG A 100 -0.69 -6.31 -12.17
CA ARG A 100 -2.01 -6.47 -12.80
C ARG A 100 -2.12 -7.82 -13.52
N GLN A 101 -3.31 -8.40 -13.44
CA GLN A 101 -3.77 -9.44 -14.36
C GLN A 101 -4.65 -8.77 -15.40
N THR A 102 -4.16 -8.60 -16.63
CA THR A 102 -5.01 -8.14 -17.74
C THR A 102 -5.12 -9.23 -18.78
N GLY A 103 -6.26 -9.32 -19.47
CA GLY A 103 -6.44 -10.22 -20.61
C GLY A 103 -5.46 -9.98 -21.77
N LYS A 104 -4.67 -8.89 -21.74
CA LYS A 104 -3.65 -8.54 -22.75
C LYS A 104 -2.20 -8.77 -22.29
N GLY A 105 -1.99 -9.43 -21.15
CA GLY A 105 -0.66 -9.75 -20.64
C GLY A 105 -0.37 -9.09 -19.31
N ASP A 106 0.35 -9.81 -18.49
CA ASP A 106 0.68 -9.40 -17.14
C ASP A 106 1.71 -8.29 -17.15
N LEU A 107 1.48 -7.23 -16.37
CA LEU A 107 2.57 -6.29 -16.09
C LEU A 107 3.43 -6.89 -14.99
N VAL A 108 4.51 -7.51 -15.45
CA VAL A 108 5.51 -8.11 -14.60
C VAL A 108 6.73 -7.20 -14.59
N CYS A 109 7.17 -6.79 -13.40
CA CYS A 109 8.35 -5.94 -13.24
C CYS A 109 9.22 -6.41 -12.07
N LYS A 110 10.49 -6.00 -12.09
CA LYS A 110 11.37 -6.16 -10.93
C LYS A 110 10.99 -5.11 -9.88
N GLY A 111 10.58 -5.57 -8.71
CA GLY A 111 10.16 -4.70 -7.62
C GLY A 111 10.55 -5.22 -6.24
N TYR A 112 10.48 -4.31 -5.28
CA TYR A 112 10.66 -4.58 -3.86
C TYR A 112 9.36 -4.25 -3.15
N LEU A 113 8.94 -5.17 -2.28
CA LEU A 113 7.74 -5.05 -1.48
C LEU A 113 8.17 -5.03 -0.01
N GLN A 114 7.57 -4.13 0.76
CA GLN A 114 7.77 -4.07 2.21
C GLN A 114 6.52 -3.51 2.87
N THR A 115 6.04 -4.18 3.90
CA THR A 115 5.02 -3.66 4.79
C THR A 115 5.55 -2.41 5.50
N VAL A 116 4.79 -1.32 5.40
CA VAL A 116 5.06 -0.03 6.05
C VAL A 116 3.78 0.48 6.70
N TYR A 117 3.90 1.51 7.52
CA TYR A 117 2.77 2.15 8.17
C TYR A 117 2.75 3.64 7.84
N THR A 118 1.56 4.21 7.70
CA THR A 118 1.37 5.65 7.52
C THR A 118 0.43 6.17 8.57
N TRP A 119 0.70 7.37 9.05
CA TRP A 119 -0.12 8.07 10.00
C TRP A 119 -0.32 9.51 9.50
N ASP A 120 -1.52 10.05 9.68
CA ASP A 120 -1.92 11.37 9.21
C ASP A 120 -1.50 12.50 10.16
N GLY A 121 -1.05 12.17 11.37
CA GLY A 121 -0.68 13.13 12.40
C GLY A 121 -1.84 13.60 13.27
N GLU A 122 -3.06 13.13 12.99
CA GLU A 122 -4.29 13.62 13.62
C GLU A 122 -5.17 12.50 14.17
N SER A 123 -5.20 11.34 13.53
CA SER A 123 -6.01 10.19 13.92
C SER A 123 -5.40 9.41 15.08
N GLU A 124 -6.24 8.68 15.82
CA GLU A 124 -5.81 7.74 16.87
C GLU A 124 -5.07 6.52 16.29
N ASP A 125 -5.41 6.16 15.05
CA ASP A 125 -4.92 4.96 14.38
C ASP A 125 -3.96 5.27 13.24
N TYR A 126 -3.08 4.31 12.96
CA TYR A 126 -2.27 4.26 11.76
C TYR A 126 -2.91 3.36 10.68
N ARG A 127 -2.35 3.41 9.48
CA ARG A 127 -2.69 2.51 8.37
C ARG A 127 -1.51 1.65 8.01
N ARG A 128 -1.73 0.33 7.96
CA ARG A 128 -0.76 -0.64 7.43
C ARG A 128 -0.90 -0.68 5.92
N LEU A 129 0.19 -0.46 5.20
CA LEU A 129 0.26 -0.45 3.74
C LEU A 129 1.43 -1.31 3.26
N VAL A 130 1.42 -1.67 1.99
CA VAL A 130 2.57 -2.24 1.29
C VAL A 130 3.21 -1.15 0.45
N MET A 131 4.47 -0.88 0.73
CA MET A 131 5.35 -0.10 -0.13
C MET A 131 5.79 -0.96 -1.31
N ILE A 132 5.65 -0.40 -2.50
CA ILE A 132 6.07 -1.01 -3.76
C ILE A 132 7.11 -0.11 -4.42
N ILE A 133 8.34 -0.60 -4.54
CA ILE A 133 9.39 0.07 -5.31
C ILE A 133 9.59 -0.69 -6.62
N ARG A 134 9.48 -0.01 -7.75
CA ARG A 134 9.63 -0.58 -9.09
C ARG A 134 10.92 -0.07 -9.71
N ALA A 135 11.75 -0.97 -10.21
CA ALA A 135 12.95 -0.62 -10.99
C ALA A 135 12.59 -0.58 -12.47
N MET A 136 12.73 0.59 -13.10
CA MET A 136 12.48 0.81 -14.52
C MET A 136 13.77 1.18 -15.25
N PRO A 137 14.13 0.49 -16.33
CA PRO A 137 15.22 0.92 -17.18
C PRO A 137 14.80 2.18 -17.95
N THR A 138 15.65 3.20 -17.95
CA THR A 138 15.48 4.39 -18.79
C THR A 138 16.12 4.15 -20.17
N PRO A 139 15.75 4.94 -21.19
CA PRO A 139 16.40 4.88 -22.51
C PRO A 139 17.92 5.11 -22.47
N SER A 140 18.43 5.79 -21.43
CA SER A 140 19.87 6.01 -21.21
C SER A 140 20.59 4.80 -20.58
N GLY A 141 19.87 3.73 -20.23
CA GLY A 141 20.43 2.55 -19.55
C GLY A 141 20.57 2.71 -18.02
N GLU A 142 20.13 3.84 -17.47
CA GLU A 142 20.03 4.04 -16.03
C GLU A 142 18.79 3.34 -15.46
N ILE A 143 18.76 3.12 -14.15
CA ILE A 143 17.60 2.54 -13.47
C ILE A 143 16.93 3.64 -12.68
N GLU A 144 15.70 3.97 -13.05
CA GLU A 144 14.82 4.85 -12.31
C GLU A 144 13.93 4.04 -11.37
N TYR A 145 13.69 4.55 -10.17
CA TYR A 145 12.81 3.92 -9.20
C TYR A 145 11.50 4.68 -9.06
N LYS A 146 10.38 3.97 -9.20
CA LYS A 146 9.06 4.52 -8.87
C LYS A 146 8.52 3.89 -7.60
N TYR A 147 7.95 4.73 -6.76
CA TYR A 147 7.44 4.37 -5.45
C TYR A 147 5.92 4.40 -5.49
N ALA A 148 5.29 3.42 -4.86
CA ALA A 148 3.85 3.36 -4.70
C ALA A 148 3.48 2.80 -3.33
N LEU A 149 2.28 3.12 -2.88
CA LEU A 149 1.66 2.56 -1.67
C LEU A 149 0.37 1.84 -2.05
N SER A 150 0.11 0.73 -1.37
CA SER A 150 -1.09 -0.07 -1.55
C SER A 150 -1.66 -0.52 -0.20
N ASN A 151 -2.98 -0.61 -0.09
CA ASN A 151 -3.68 -1.25 1.03
C ASN A 151 -3.81 -2.79 0.85
N SER A 152 -3.16 -3.36 -0.17
CA SER A 152 -3.05 -4.79 -0.40
C SER A 152 -2.03 -5.45 0.54
N ARG A 153 -1.95 -6.79 0.50
CA ARG A 153 -0.88 -7.57 1.12
C ARG A 153 0.29 -7.81 0.16
N GLU A 154 1.44 -8.22 0.70
CA GLU A 154 2.63 -8.48 -0.11
C GLU A 154 2.48 -9.72 -1.00
N ASP A 155 1.83 -10.76 -0.49
CA ASP A 155 1.57 -12.04 -1.16
C ASP A 155 0.62 -11.89 -2.35
N GLU A 156 -0.26 -10.91 -2.30
CA GLU A 156 -1.16 -10.54 -3.39
C GLU A 156 -0.42 -10.03 -4.66
N PHE A 157 0.81 -9.55 -4.53
CA PHE A 157 1.64 -9.11 -5.66
C PHE A 157 2.71 -10.12 -6.08
N GLU A 158 2.89 -11.20 -5.31
CA GLU A 158 3.85 -12.24 -5.63
C GLU A 158 3.37 -13.02 -6.84
N SER A 159 4.23 -13.17 -7.86
CA SER A 159 3.97 -14.12 -8.92
C SER A 159 4.14 -15.52 -8.35
N THR A 160 3.10 -16.10 -7.76
CA THR A 160 3.07 -17.55 -7.62
C THR A 160 3.00 -18.10 -9.05
N PRO A 161 3.97 -18.92 -9.52
CA PRO A 161 3.67 -19.78 -10.65
C PRO A 161 2.44 -20.57 -10.25
N HIS A 162 1.44 -20.59 -11.11
CA HIS A 162 0.23 -21.37 -10.90
C HIS A 162 0.66 -22.85 -10.82
N VAL A 163 0.96 -23.35 -9.62
CA VAL A 163 1.25 -24.77 -9.40
C VAL A 163 -0.10 -25.46 -9.40
N GLN A 164 -0.45 -26.00 -10.55
CA GLN A 164 -1.52 -26.95 -10.69
C GLN A 164 -1.11 -28.24 -9.95
N GLY A 165 -1.52 -28.36 -8.69
CA GLY A 165 -1.65 -29.65 -8.00
C GLY A 165 -0.72 -29.94 -6.81
N LYS A 166 -1.40 -30.26 -5.69
CA LYS A 166 -1.10 -31.28 -4.66
C LYS A 166 -0.23 -30.96 -3.42
N ASN A 167 -0.89 -31.21 -2.28
CA ASN A 167 -0.46 -31.77 -1.00
C ASN A 167 0.41 -30.92 -0.04
N ILE A 168 -0.21 -30.56 1.08
CA ILE A 168 0.42 -30.01 2.28
C ILE A 168 0.42 -31.10 3.36
N PRO A 169 1.53 -31.29 4.10
CA PRO A 169 1.38 -31.64 5.51
C PRO A 169 2.21 -30.73 6.42
N GLY A 170 1.58 -30.30 7.53
CA GLY A 170 2.27 -30.08 8.80
C GLY A 170 2.61 -28.64 9.22
N GLY A 171 1.65 -27.99 9.91
CA GLY A 171 1.90 -27.43 11.25
C GLY A 171 2.76 -26.18 11.42
N VAL A 172 2.16 -25.01 11.19
CA VAL A 172 2.41 -23.78 11.99
C VAL A 172 1.04 -23.10 12.17
N ARG A 173 0.66 -22.69 13.39
CA ARG A 173 -0.61 -21.97 13.62
C ARG A 173 -0.58 -20.67 12.80
N ALA A 174 -1.37 -20.64 11.74
CA ALA A 174 -1.63 -19.44 10.95
C ALA A 174 -2.40 -18.42 11.80
N ALA A 175 -2.13 -17.13 11.58
CA ALA A 175 -3.01 -16.07 12.07
C ALA A 175 -4.45 -16.35 11.62
N ASP A 176 -5.42 -16.14 12.53
CA ASP A 176 -6.81 -16.55 12.34
C ASP A 176 -7.42 -15.74 11.17
N PRO A 177 -8.07 -16.37 10.17
CA PRO A 177 -8.66 -15.68 9.01
C PRO A 177 -9.76 -14.66 9.36
N ALA A 178 -10.18 -14.60 10.62
CA ALA A 178 -11.22 -13.72 11.14
C ALA A 178 -10.71 -12.31 11.52
N ASP A 179 -9.40 -12.12 11.68
CA ASP A 179 -8.81 -10.83 12.10
C ASP A 179 -8.67 -9.81 10.94
N PHE A 180 -9.03 -10.20 9.71
CA PHE A 180 -8.86 -9.37 8.52
C PHE A 180 -10.14 -9.34 7.67
N PRO A 181 -10.54 -8.17 7.14
CA PRO A 181 -11.72 -8.07 6.30
C PRO A 181 -11.58 -8.97 5.06
N ARG A 182 -12.58 -9.86 4.91
CA ARG A 182 -12.66 -10.90 3.90
C ARG A 182 -12.81 -10.28 2.51
N ASN A 183 -11.77 -10.31 1.68
CA ASN A 183 -11.95 -10.64 0.27
C ASN A 183 -10.61 -11.00 -0.37
N ASN A 184 -10.60 -12.16 -1.00
CA ASN A 184 -9.50 -12.70 -1.80
C ASN A 184 -9.49 -11.94 -3.15
N ARG A 185 -8.92 -10.72 -3.19
CA ARG A 185 -9.17 -9.69 -4.23
C ARG A 185 -8.37 -9.82 -5.55
N PHE A 186 -7.60 -10.89 -5.76
CA PHE A 186 -6.76 -11.06 -6.96
C PHE A 186 -7.20 -12.17 -7.94
N THR A 187 -8.44 -12.65 -7.85
CA THR A 187 -8.85 -13.88 -8.58
C THR A 187 -9.55 -13.65 -9.92
N THR A 188 -9.74 -12.41 -10.38
CA THR A 188 -10.46 -12.10 -11.63
C THR A 188 -9.70 -11.03 -12.43
N PRO A 189 -9.74 -11.01 -13.78
CA PRO A 189 -9.13 -9.94 -14.57
C PRO A 189 -9.89 -8.60 -14.40
N GLY A 190 -9.36 -7.72 -13.55
CA GLY A 190 -9.96 -6.43 -13.24
C GLY A 190 -9.59 -5.25 -14.13
N VAL A 191 -10.54 -4.30 -14.22
CA VAL A 191 -10.33 -2.98 -14.82
C VAL A 191 -9.58 -2.08 -13.83
N ILE A 192 -8.39 -1.62 -14.21
CA ILE A 192 -7.65 -0.58 -13.47
C ILE A 192 -8.19 0.78 -13.91
N PHE A 193 -8.81 1.50 -12.99
CA PHE A 193 -9.11 2.91 -13.21
C PHE A 193 -7.84 3.72 -12.95
N LYS A 194 -7.32 4.40 -13.97
CA LYS A 194 -6.16 5.28 -13.83
C LYS A 194 -6.60 6.73 -13.82
N LEU A 195 -6.41 7.41 -12.69
CA LEU A 195 -6.50 8.86 -12.62
C LEU A 195 -5.17 9.44 -13.13
N ASN A 196 -5.27 10.28 -14.17
CA ASN A 196 -4.19 11.15 -14.65
C ASN A 196 -4.55 12.60 -14.34
#